data_AF-A0A5E6NLY3-F1
#
_entry.id   AF-A0A5E6NLY3-F1
#
_cell.length_a   1.000
_cell.length_b   1.000
_cell.length_c   1.000
_cell.angle_alpha   90.00
_cell.angle_beta   90.00
_cell.angle_gamma   90.00
#
_symmetry.space_group_name_H-M   'P 1'
#
loop_
_entity.id
_entity.type
_entity.pdbx_description
1 polymer ?
#
loop_
_entity_poly.entity_id
_entity_poly.type
_entity_poly.pdbx_seq_one_letter_code
_entity_poly.pdbx_strand_id
1 'polypeptide(L)'
;MLTKVKVLKTVKIRKQVIDLFDKIKPNNQITIGYKKLTALPENGGARVFKGVSDKQVMAYFKQLTGSKLPKKIKVFDKKTGIFKGNRYSIKTDKGSFNLRDYSHSKAKGISNERWTIDINKGTLGNNKNLEIKFK
;
A
#
# COMPACT_ATOMS: atom_id res chain seq x y z
N MET A 1 1.94 22.14 10.77
CA MET A 1 0.58 22.10 10.19
C MET A 1 0.62 21.47 8.79
N LEU A 2 -0.39 20.69 8.40
CA LEU A 2 -0.56 20.22 7.02
C LEU A 2 -1.21 21.35 6.20
N THR A 3 -0.71 21.63 5.00
CA THR A 3 -1.32 22.64 4.12
C THR A 3 -2.65 22.15 3.54
N LYS A 4 -3.60 23.06 3.28
CA LYS A 4 -4.92 22.76 2.67
C LYS A 4 -4.81 21.91 1.40
N VAL A 5 -3.83 22.22 0.54
CA VAL A 5 -3.53 21.46 -0.69
C VAL A 5 -3.13 20.02 -0.39
N LYS A 6 -2.32 19.78 0.65
CA LYS A 6 -1.89 18.42 1.01
C LYS A 6 -3.05 17.59 1.55
N VAL A 7 -3.95 18.19 2.33
CA VAL A 7 -5.16 17.53 2.85
C VAL A 7 -6.07 17.09 1.70
N LEU A 8 -6.34 17.96 0.73
CA LEU A 8 -7.17 17.64 -0.44
C LEU A 8 -6.59 16.47 -1.26
N LYS A 9 -5.26 16.46 -1.47
CA LYS A 9 -4.58 15.35 -2.18
C LYS A 9 -4.74 14.02 -1.45
N THR A 10 -4.58 14.01 -0.12
CA THR A 10 -4.76 12.80 0.69
C THR A 10 -6.19 12.27 0.64
N VAL A 11 -7.20 13.15 0.76
CA VAL A 11 -8.61 12.76 0.67
C VAL A 11 -8.92 12.12 -0.70
N LYS A 12 -8.45 12.74 -1.79
CA LYS A 12 -8.65 12.22 -3.15
C LYS A 12 -8.04 10.82 -3.34
N ILE A 13 -6.82 10.61 -2.87
CA ILE A 13 -6.13 9.32 -2.99
C ILE A 13 -6.81 8.24 -2.13
N ARG A 14 -7.23 8.58 -0.90
CA ARG A 14 -7.97 7.63 -0.06
C ARG A 14 -9.28 7.20 -0.71
N LYS A 15 -10.01 8.14 -1.35
CA LYS A 15 -11.19 7.81 -2.14
C LYS A 15 -10.87 6.87 -3.31
N GLN A 16 -9.83 7.15 -4.10
CA GLN A 16 -9.41 6.25 -5.18
C GLN A 16 -9.10 4.83 -4.67
N VAL A 17 -8.45 4.72 -3.51
CA VAL A 17 -8.16 3.41 -2.89
C VAL A 17 -9.44 2.70 -2.44
N ILE A 18 -10.42 3.42 -1.87
CA ILE A 18 -11.70 2.81 -1.51
C ILE A 18 -12.43 2.31 -2.77
N ASP A 19 -12.53 3.16 -3.78
CA ASP A 19 -13.20 2.86 -5.05
C ASP A 19 -12.53 1.67 -5.78
N LEU A 20 -11.23 1.45 -5.58
CA LEU A 20 -10.48 0.31 -6.13
C LEU A 20 -10.94 -1.06 -5.59
N PHE A 21 -11.48 -1.09 -4.37
CA PHE A 21 -11.95 -2.32 -3.71
C PHE A 21 -13.47 -2.37 -3.56
N ASP A 22 -14.19 -1.43 -4.17
CA ASP A 22 -15.65 -1.44 -4.24
C ASP A 22 -16.14 -2.70 -4.97
N LYS A 23 -17.13 -3.38 -4.41
CA LYS A 23 -17.65 -4.64 -4.96
C LYS A 23 -18.68 -4.44 -6.07
N ILE A 24 -19.32 -3.28 -6.11
CA ILE A 24 -20.46 -2.98 -6.99
C ILE A 24 -19.94 -2.28 -8.25
N LYS A 25 -19.05 -1.29 -8.09
CA LYS A 25 -18.45 -0.52 -9.18
C LYS A 25 -16.94 -0.35 -8.94
N PRO A 26 -16.14 -1.43 -9.04
CA PRO A 26 -14.70 -1.35 -8.83
C PRO A 26 -14.06 -0.41 -9.85
N ASN A 27 -13.29 0.56 -9.38
CA ASN A 27 -12.39 1.33 -10.23
C ASN A 27 -11.00 0.71 -10.23
N ASN A 28 -10.69 -0.08 -11.25
CA ASN A 28 -9.40 -0.76 -11.37
C ASN A 28 -8.22 0.18 -11.67
N GLN A 29 -8.37 1.50 -11.51
CA GLN A 29 -7.35 2.48 -11.84
C GLN A 29 -6.94 3.34 -10.64
N ILE A 30 -5.64 3.57 -10.53
CA ILE A 30 -5.07 4.53 -9.57
C ILE A 30 -4.17 5.53 -10.28
N THR A 31 -3.94 6.67 -9.64
CA THR A 31 -3.01 7.69 -10.12
C THR A 31 -1.79 7.76 -9.21
N ILE A 32 -0.60 7.56 -9.77
CA ILE A 32 0.68 7.68 -9.06
C ILE A 32 1.56 8.70 -9.78
N GLY A 33 1.78 9.85 -9.14
CA GLY A 33 2.40 11.01 -9.80
C GLY A 33 1.54 11.45 -11.00
N TYR A 34 2.11 11.40 -12.20
CA TYR A 34 1.42 11.70 -13.46
C TYR A 34 0.92 10.45 -14.20
N LYS A 35 1.22 9.24 -13.69
CA LYS A 35 0.85 7.99 -14.36
C LYS A 35 -0.51 7.52 -13.87
N LYS A 36 -1.38 7.18 -14.82
CA LYS A 36 -2.61 6.41 -14.57
C LYS A 36 -2.29 4.94 -14.80
N LEU A 37 -2.54 4.11 -13.80
CA LEU A 37 -2.22 2.69 -13.83
C LEU A 37 -3.51 1.89 -13.74
N THR A 38 -3.62 0.83 -14.53
CA THR A 38 -4.71 -0.13 -14.44
C THR A 38 -4.22 -1.37 -13.71
N ALA A 39 -5.04 -1.89 -12.80
CA ALA A 39 -4.75 -3.12 -12.08
C ALA A 39 -4.68 -4.29 -13.07
N LEU A 40 -3.71 -5.17 -12.88
CA LEU A 40 -3.63 -6.41 -13.64
C LEU A 40 -4.82 -7.33 -13.27
N PRO A 41 -5.24 -8.22 -14.19
CA PRO A 41 -6.22 -9.26 -13.90
C PRO A 41 -5.84 -10.04 -12.63
N GLU A 42 -6.84 -10.30 -11.78
CA GLU A 42 -6.65 -10.78 -10.42
C GLU A 42 -6.18 -12.24 -10.33
N ASN A 43 -5.36 -12.52 -9.32
CA ASN A 43 -5.17 -13.83 -8.70
C ASN A 43 -5.13 -13.61 -7.17
N GLY A 44 -6.29 -13.68 -6.52
CA GLY A 44 -6.47 -13.35 -5.09
C GLY A 44 -6.80 -11.87 -4.84
N GLY A 45 -7.41 -11.56 -3.69
CA GLY A 45 -8.05 -10.25 -3.39
C GLY A 45 -7.16 -9.01 -3.26
N ALA A 46 -5.93 -9.05 -3.80
CA ALA A 46 -4.99 -7.95 -3.86
C ALA A 46 -5.02 -7.26 -5.23
N ARG A 47 -4.81 -5.94 -5.25
CA ARG A 47 -4.79 -5.15 -6.48
C ARG A 47 -3.34 -4.91 -6.91
N VAL A 48 -2.97 -5.45 -8.06
CA VAL A 48 -1.57 -5.52 -8.51
C VAL A 48 -1.32 -4.53 -9.65
N PHE A 49 -0.28 -3.72 -9.55
CA PHE A 49 0.15 -2.75 -10.55
C PHE A 49 1.62 -2.97 -10.95
N LYS A 50 1.97 -2.59 -12.19
CA LYS A 50 3.33 -2.68 -12.75
C LYS A 50 3.84 -1.31 -13.22
N GLY A 51 5.16 -1.18 -13.38
CA GLY A 51 5.78 -0.02 -14.04
C GLY A 51 5.91 1.22 -13.16
N VAL A 52 5.96 1.01 -11.84
CA VAL A 52 6.09 2.05 -10.80
C VAL A 52 7.46 1.92 -10.15
N SER A 53 8.20 3.02 -10.05
CA SER A 53 9.49 3.02 -9.34
C SER A 53 9.31 3.06 -7.82
N ASP A 54 10.32 2.61 -7.07
CA ASP A 54 10.31 2.68 -5.60
C ASP A 54 10.03 4.09 -5.07
N LYS A 55 10.62 5.10 -5.71
CA LYS A 55 10.39 6.52 -5.37
C LYS A 55 8.92 6.89 -5.53
N GLN A 56 8.27 6.41 -6.59
CA GLN A 56 6.85 6.65 -6.84
C GLN A 56 5.97 5.92 -5.83
N VAL A 57 6.28 4.67 -5.48
CA VAL A 57 5.57 3.91 -4.45
C VAL A 57 5.65 4.63 -3.09
N MET A 58 6.85 5.04 -2.67
CA MET A 58 7.03 5.75 -1.40
C MET A 58 6.32 7.10 -1.39
N ALA A 59 6.34 7.84 -2.52
CA ALA A 59 5.60 9.08 -2.65
C ALA A 59 4.08 8.86 -2.55
N TYR A 60 3.56 7.83 -3.22
CA TYR A 60 2.15 7.45 -3.15
C TYR A 60 1.75 7.08 -1.72
N PHE A 61 2.57 6.29 -1.01
CA PHE A 61 2.32 5.95 0.39
C PHE A 61 2.26 7.17 1.31
N LYS A 62 3.19 8.14 1.15
CA LYS A 62 3.16 9.42 1.88
C LYS A 62 1.88 10.22 1.58
N GLN A 63 1.43 10.23 0.33
CA GLN A 63 0.22 10.94 -0.06
C GLN A 63 -1.06 10.27 0.48
N LEU A 64 -1.15 8.94 0.38
CA LEU A 64 -2.25 8.12 0.92
C LEU A 64 -2.42 8.31 2.43
N THR A 65 -1.30 8.32 3.15
CA THR A 65 -1.30 8.45 4.61
C THR A 65 -1.42 9.90 5.07
N GLY A 66 -0.99 10.86 4.25
CA GLY A 66 -0.85 12.27 4.64
C GLY A 66 0.41 12.57 5.47
N SER A 67 1.22 11.54 5.73
CA SER A 67 2.35 11.60 6.67
C SER A 67 3.71 11.55 5.96
N LYS A 68 4.76 11.93 6.67
CA LYS A 68 6.13 11.62 6.24
C LYS A 68 6.35 10.10 6.35
N LEU A 69 7.34 9.58 5.63
CA LEU A 69 7.70 8.17 5.75
C LEU A 69 8.34 7.96 7.14
N PRO A 70 7.85 7.02 7.95
CA PRO A 70 8.39 6.78 9.29
C PRO A 70 9.77 6.10 9.21
N LYS A 71 10.38 5.82 10.37
CA LYS A 71 11.62 5.04 10.42
C LYS A 71 11.40 3.65 9.85
N LYS A 72 12.36 3.19 9.05
CA LYS A 72 12.37 1.84 8.48
C LYS A 72 12.56 0.80 9.59
N ILE A 73 11.69 -0.21 9.60
CA ILE A 73 11.74 -1.34 10.55
C ILE A 73 12.26 -2.56 9.79
N LYS A 74 13.35 -3.19 10.26
CA LYS A 74 13.77 -4.49 9.75
C LYS A 74 12.88 -5.57 10.34
N VAL A 75 12.39 -6.47 9.49
CA VAL A 75 11.51 -7.58 9.87
C VAL A 75 12.30 -8.87 9.71
N PHE A 76 12.31 -9.67 10.77
CA PHE A 76 12.95 -10.97 10.82
C PHE A 76 11.91 -12.05 11.08
N ASP A 77 12.15 -13.25 10.56
CA ASP A 77 11.38 -14.43 10.93
C ASP A 77 11.64 -14.76 12.41
N LYS A 78 10.58 -14.84 13.21
CA LYS A 78 10.70 -15.05 14.66
C LYS A 78 11.27 -16.42 15.04
N LYS A 79 11.13 -17.42 14.18
CA LYS A 79 11.60 -18.79 14.46
C LYS A 79 13.04 -18.99 14.01
N THR A 80 13.39 -18.47 12.83
CA THR A 80 14.72 -18.71 12.24
C THR A 80 15.69 -17.55 12.41
N GLY A 81 15.23 -16.38 12.82
CA GLY A 81 16.05 -15.16 12.88
C GLY A 81 16.42 -14.59 11.50
N ILE A 82 15.96 -15.20 10.40
CA ILE A 82 16.31 -14.80 9.05
C ILE A 82 15.65 -13.47 8.69
N PHE A 83 16.41 -12.56 8.10
CA PHE A 83 15.90 -11.28 7.59
C PHE A 83 14.86 -11.52 6.49
N LYS A 84 13.66 -10.95 6.66
CA LYS A 84 12.56 -11.06 5.69
C LYS A 84 12.45 -9.84 4.78
N GLY A 85 12.77 -8.66 5.30
CA GLY A 85 12.60 -7.40 4.59
C GLY A 85 12.42 -6.21 5.52
N ASN A 86 12.00 -5.10 4.95
CA ASN A 86 11.75 -3.84 5.61
C ASN A 86 10.26 -3.51 5.63
N ARG A 87 9.84 -2.76 6.66
CA ARG A 87 8.49 -2.23 6.81
C ARG A 87 8.51 -0.78 7.27
N TYR A 88 7.58 0.01 6.74
CA TYR A 88 7.18 1.31 7.27
C TYR A 88 5.75 1.19 7.78
N SER A 89 5.46 1.69 8.98
CA SER A 89 4.14 1.55 9.60
C SER A 89 3.65 2.90 10.12
N ILE A 90 2.43 3.27 9.73
CA ILE A 90 1.74 4.47 10.21
C ILE A 90 0.44 4.00 10.89
N LYS A 91 0.37 4.17 12.21
CA LYS A 91 -0.84 3.88 12.99
C LYS A 91 -1.85 5.00 12.81
N THR A 92 -3.12 4.63 12.81
CA THR A 92 -4.26 5.54 12.95
C THR A 92 -5.07 5.15 14.18
N ASP A 93 -6.08 5.94 14.52
CA ASP A 93 -7.10 5.63 15.52
C ASP A 93 -7.78 4.27 15.26
N LYS A 94 -8.04 3.93 13.99
CA LYS A 94 -8.83 2.75 13.57
C LYS A 94 -8.00 1.61 12.99
N GLY A 95 -6.69 1.75 12.85
CA GLY A 95 -5.88 0.74 12.18
C GLY A 95 -4.49 1.20 11.83
N SER A 96 -3.99 0.76 10.67
CA SER A 96 -2.66 1.13 10.20
C SER A 96 -2.51 1.01 8.69
N PHE A 97 -1.62 1.84 8.15
CA PHE A 97 -1.05 1.67 6.83
C PHE A 97 0.35 1.09 6.97
N ASN A 98 0.65 0.03 6.22
CA ASN A 98 1.98 -0.56 6.17
C ASN A 98 2.50 -0.55 4.74
N LEU A 99 3.77 -0.22 4.57
CA LEU A 99 4.51 -0.38 3.31
C LEU A 99 5.64 -1.38 3.55
N ARG A 100 5.65 -2.50 2.83
CA ARG A 100 6.63 -3.59 3.01
C ARG A 100 7.19 -4.09 1.68
N ASP A 101 8.42 -4.61 1.70
CA ASP A 101 9.13 -5.21 0.55
C ASP A 101 9.24 -6.75 0.65
N TYR A 102 8.36 -7.37 1.45
CA TYR A 102 8.34 -8.82 1.69
C TYR A 102 6.91 -9.36 1.70
N SER A 103 6.72 -10.65 1.42
CA SER A 103 5.42 -11.33 1.50
C SER A 103 5.13 -11.99 2.86
N HIS A 104 3.85 -12.03 3.25
CA HIS A 104 3.37 -12.80 4.41
C HIS A 104 3.27 -14.29 4.12
N SER A 105 2.96 -14.68 2.88
CA SER A 105 3.01 -16.07 2.43
C SER A 105 4.45 -16.43 2.05
N LYS A 106 4.92 -17.60 2.49
CA LYS A 106 6.25 -18.13 2.15
C LYS A 106 6.31 -18.46 0.65
N ALA A 107 6.55 -17.47 -0.20
CA ALA A 107 7.15 -17.74 -1.50
C ALA A 107 8.67 -17.76 -1.29
N LYS A 108 9.22 -18.97 -1.08
CA LYS A 108 10.65 -19.21 -1.27
C LYS A 108 11.01 -18.73 -2.68
N GLY A 109 11.99 -17.84 -2.80
CA GLY A 109 12.75 -17.65 -4.04
C GLY A 109 12.14 -16.83 -5.18
N ILE A 110 11.06 -16.06 -4.98
CA ILE A 110 10.56 -15.14 -6.03
C ILE A 110 10.76 -13.69 -5.58
N SER A 111 11.86 -13.10 -6.04
CA SER A 111 12.32 -11.73 -5.77
C SER A 111 11.49 -10.62 -6.45
N ASN A 112 10.21 -10.83 -6.77
CA ASN A 112 9.50 -9.98 -7.76
C ASN A 112 8.23 -9.27 -7.24
N GLU A 113 8.08 -9.08 -5.93
CA GLU A 113 7.09 -8.14 -5.37
C GLU A 113 7.86 -7.02 -4.66
N ARG A 114 8.11 -5.91 -5.37
CA ARG A 114 8.99 -4.84 -4.86
C ARG A 114 8.40 -4.14 -3.65
N TRP A 115 7.09 -3.90 -3.66
CA TRP A 115 6.40 -3.23 -2.56
C TRP A 115 4.94 -3.67 -2.44
N THR A 116 4.48 -3.77 -1.21
CA THR A 116 3.08 -3.98 -0.86
C THR A 116 2.63 -2.91 0.13
N ILE A 117 1.46 -2.31 -0.13
CA ILE A 117 0.75 -1.46 0.82
C ILE A 117 -0.38 -2.28 1.43
N ASP A 118 -0.29 -2.53 2.74
CA ASP A 118 -1.39 -3.10 3.52
C ASP A 118 -2.17 -1.99 4.21
N ILE A 119 -3.49 -2.08 4.13
CA ILE A 119 -4.42 -1.19 4.79
C ILE A 119 -5.30 -2.05 5.68
N ASN A 120 -5.09 -1.95 6.99
CA ASN A 120 -5.84 -2.77 7.94
C ASN A 120 -7.33 -2.44 7.87
N LYS A 121 -8.17 -3.42 8.18
CA LYS A 121 -9.60 -3.22 8.46
C LYS A 121 -9.80 -2.00 9.37
N GLY A 122 -10.78 -1.17 9.04
CA GLY A 122 -11.15 0.05 9.78
C GLY A 122 -10.39 1.32 9.37
N THR A 123 -9.16 1.19 8.84
CA THR A 123 -8.27 2.35 8.57
C THR A 123 -8.88 3.40 7.63
N LEU A 124 -9.62 2.96 6.62
CA LEU A 124 -10.35 3.80 5.65
C LEU A 124 -11.86 3.60 5.73
N GLY A 125 -12.39 3.12 6.85
CA GLY A 125 -13.79 2.68 6.95
C GLY A 125 -14.08 1.37 6.22
N ASN A 126 -13.04 0.67 5.76
CA ASN A 126 -13.09 -0.64 5.12
C ASN A 126 -13.37 -1.76 6.14
N ASN A 127 -14.11 -2.80 5.73
CA ASN A 127 -14.48 -3.94 6.59
C ASN A 127 -13.51 -5.15 6.49
N LYS A 128 -12.52 -5.09 5.60
CA LYS A 128 -11.51 -6.13 5.35
C LYS A 128 -10.12 -5.51 5.19
N ASN A 129 -9.06 -6.30 5.36
CA ASN A 129 -7.72 -5.85 4.99
C ASN A 129 -7.64 -5.65 3.47
N LEU A 130 -7.05 -4.54 3.03
CA LEU A 130 -6.84 -4.24 1.62
C LEU A 130 -5.34 -4.34 1.32
N GLU A 131 -5.01 -4.90 0.17
CA GLU A 131 -3.62 -5.10 -0.24
C GLU A 131 -3.40 -4.56 -1.66
N ILE A 132 -2.48 -3.61 -1.81
CA ILE A 132 -2.05 -3.07 -3.09
C ILE A 132 -0.60 -3.48 -3.33
N LYS A 133 -0.33 -4.14 -4.45
CA LYS A 133 1.00 -4.67 -4.79
C LYS A 133 1.61 -3.93 -5.99
N PHE A 134 2.92 -3.75 -5.96
CA PHE A 134 3.71 -3.14 -7.03
C PHE A 134 4.82 -4.10 -7.49
N LYS A 135 4.84 -4.39 -8.79
CA LYS A 135 5.82 -5.26 -9.46
C LYS A 135 6.71 -4.46 -10.42
#